data_AF-A0A7J7BX35-F1
#
_entry.id   AF-A0A7J7BX35-F1
#
_cell.length_a   1.000
_cell.length_b   1.000
_cell.length_c   1.000
_cell.angle_alpha   90.00
_cell.angle_beta   90.00
_cell.angle_gamma   90.00
#
_symmetry.space_group_name_H-M   'P 1'
#
loop_
_entity.id
_entity.type
_entity.pdbx_description
1 polymer ?
#
loop_
_entity_poly.entity_id
_entity_poly.type
_entity_poly.pdbx_seq_one_letter_code
_entity_poly.pdbx_strand_id
1 'polypeptide(L)'
;MSIIDNREDLIGEAMDSKPSLHKILFLVCIFNLYLKFSSGTTEIEEDYNSWVSWNVNNHRTKTIMRQNSGTTGNILDHKLMMAEINKTRITVSQDGTGDFNTIKEALDSIPKHNTRRVILNIKPGVYREKINITKDKPFVTFLGDSGSGNELPTISWNDKKSSGGKTLNTASVMINADYFVAINMKFANTAHYESGKKGEQAVAVRVSGNKAAFYNCSFYGHQDTLYDHKGLHYFKNCFIQGSVDFICGHGRSLYEKCELHSTAEKVGYATAQRRSKASMISGFSFKDCLVTGSGSLYLGRAWGDYSRVVFSYTFMDKIVIPPGWEDDMGDGHSKNHSKIFYGEYKCTGPGSRSNVTGRVPWSRVLTDKEAKPFIGVHFVEGETWLSN
;
A
#
# COMPACT_ATOMS: atom_id res chain seq x y z
N MET A 1 -75.98 -39.62 -24.98
CA MET A 1 -76.12 -40.76 -25.90
C MET A 1 -74.97 -40.62 -26.92
N SER A 2 -73.72 -41.01 -26.66
CA SER A 2 -73.13 -42.31 -26.26
C SER A 2 -73.04 -43.34 -27.40
N ILE A 3 -72.00 -44.20 -27.37
CA ILE A 3 -71.65 -45.33 -28.28
C ILE A 3 -70.94 -44.84 -29.57
N ILE A 4 -69.77 -45.35 -30.03
CA ILE A 4 -68.61 -46.08 -29.41
C ILE A 4 -67.40 -45.94 -30.39
N ASP A 5 -66.18 -45.62 -29.96
CA ASP A 5 -65.00 -46.49 -29.72
C ASP A 5 -64.69 -47.59 -30.76
N ASN A 6 -63.41 -47.71 -31.16
CA ASN A 6 -62.79 -48.96 -31.65
C ASN A 6 -61.24 -48.82 -31.77
N ARG A 7 -60.56 -49.43 -30.79
CA ARG A 7 -59.36 -50.30 -30.89
C ARG A 7 -59.24 -51.06 -32.25
N GLU A 8 -58.12 -51.61 -32.74
CA GLU A 8 -56.74 -51.96 -32.31
C GLU A 8 -55.95 -52.29 -33.64
N ASP A 9 -54.65 -52.51 -33.77
CA ASP A 9 -53.36 -52.12 -33.14
C ASP A 9 -52.23 -52.63 -34.11
N LEU A 10 -50.94 -52.27 -34.02
CA LEU A 10 -49.85 -53.10 -33.48
C LEU A 10 -48.46 -52.54 -33.89
N ILE A 11 -47.53 -52.54 -32.92
CA ILE A 11 -46.06 -52.85 -33.01
C ILE A 11 -45.10 -52.01 -33.90
N GLY A 12 -44.00 -51.54 -33.26
CA GLY A 12 -42.70 -51.20 -33.87
C GLY A 12 -42.47 -49.69 -34.12
N GLU A 13 -41.31 -49.07 -33.85
CA GLU A 13 -40.03 -49.50 -33.28
C GLU A 13 -39.42 -48.35 -32.42
N ALA A 14 -38.39 -48.62 -31.63
CA ALA A 14 -37.69 -47.58 -30.87
C ALA A 14 -36.68 -46.81 -31.75
N MET A 15 -36.81 -45.48 -31.83
CA MET A 15 -35.80 -44.60 -32.45
C MET A 15 -35.41 -43.41 -31.56
N ASP A 16 -34.27 -43.60 -30.90
CA ASP A 16 -33.23 -42.62 -30.53
C ASP A 16 -33.46 -41.14 -30.96
N SER A 17 -34.01 -40.31 -30.06
CA SER A 17 -34.16 -38.87 -30.30
C SER A 17 -32.82 -38.14 -30.03
N LYS A 18 -31.96 -38.06 -31.05
CA LYS A 18 -30.70 -37.28 -30.96
C LYS A 18 -30.97 -35.84 -30.53
N PRO A 19 -30.24 -35.30 -29.52
CA PRO A 19 -30.41 -33.91 -29.10
C PRO A 19 -30.03 -32.95 -30.24
N SER A 20 -30.89 -31.95 -30.48
CA SER A 20 -30.69 -31.05 -31.61
C SER A 20 -29.38 -30.25 -31.47
N LEU A 21 -28.68 -30.08 -32.59
CA LEU A 21 -27.33 -29.51 -32.65
C LEU A 21 -27.24 -28.12 -31.98
N HIS A 22 -28.33 -27.35 -32.01
CA HIS A 22 -28.46 -26.05 -31.35
C HIS A 22 -28.44 -26.12 -29.82
N LYS A 23 -29.05 -27.15 -29.19
CA LYS A 23 -29.00 -27.33 -27.73
C LYS A 23 -27.59 -27.74 -27.27
N ILE A 24 -26.89 -28.55 -28.08
CA ILE A 24 -25.49 -28.91 -27.83
C ILE A 24 -24.60 -27.66 -27.94
N LEU A 25 -24.76 -26.84 -28.99
CA LEU A 25 -23.99 -25.60 -29.14
C LEU A 25 -24.20 -24.64 -27.95
N PHE A 26 -25.44 -24.48 -27.48
CA PHE A 26 -25.75 -23.58 -26.36
C PHE A 26 -25.14 -24.07 -25.04
N LEU A 27 -25.21 -25.37 -24.75
CA LEU A 27 -24.54 -26.00 -23.61
C LEU A 27 -23.01 -25.88 -23.71
N VAL A 28 -22.43 -26.12 -24.88
CA VAL A 28 -20.98 -25.97 -25.12
C VAL A 28 -20.54 -24.51 -24.97
N CYS A 29 -21.35 -23.53 -25.36
CA CYS A 29 -21.07 -22.12 -25.11
C CYS A 29 -21.10 -21.77 -23.61
N ILE A 30 -22.11 -22.24 -22.85
CA ILE A 30 -22.17 -22.04 -21.39
C ILE A 30 -21.01 -22.75 -20.68
N PHE A 31 -20.65 -23.97 -21.10
CA PHE A 31 -19.55 -24.74 -20.52
C PHE A 31 -18.18 -24.09 -20.82
N ASN A 32 -17.98 -23.55 -22.02
CA ASN A 32 -16.79 -22.76 -22.34
C ASN A 32 -16.74 -21.41 -21.63
N LEU A 33 -17.89 -20.80 -21.33
CA LEU A 33 -17.94 -19.60 -20.48
C LEU A 33 -17.54 -19.93 -19.03
N TYR A 34 -18.04 -21.05 -18.50
CA TYR A 34 -17.67 -21.57 -17.18
C TYR A 34 -16.18 -21.94 -17.09
N LEU A 35 -15.63 -22.61 -18.10
CA LEU A 35 -14.21 -22.95 -18.18
C LEU A 35 -13.31 -21.70 -18.27
N LYS A 36 -13.72 -20.66 -19.02
CA LYS A 36 -12.99 -19.38 -19.05
C LYS A 36 -13.06 -18.61 -17.73
N PHE A 37 -14.16 -18.72 -16.99
CA PHE A 37 -14.25 -18.17 -15.63
C PHE A 37 -13.35 -18.96 -14.65
N SER A 38 -13.30 -20.29 -14.80
CA SER A 38 -12.48 -21.19 -13.97
C SER A 38 -10.98 -21.09 -14.24
N SER A 39 -10.53 -20.76 -15.46
CA SER A 39 -9.10 -20.65 -15.78
C SER A 39 -8.47 -19.35 -15.29
N GLY A 40 -9.26 -18.29 -15.11
CA GLY A 40 -8.80 -17.02 -14.54
C GLY A 40 -8.60 -17.10 -13.03
N THR A 41 -9.43 -17.89 -12.33
CA THR A 41 -9.28 -18.11 -10.88
C THR A 41 -8.04 -18.92 -10.55
N THR A 42 -7.69 -19.94 -11.35
CA THR A 42 -6.50 -20.77 -11.10
C THR A 42 -5.20 -19.98 -11.20
N GLU A 43 -5.00 -19.10 -12.20
CA GLU A 43 -3.75 -18.32 -12.31
C GLU A 43 -3.56 -17.35 -11.13
N ILE A 44 -4.62 -16.67 -10.66
CA ILE A 44 -4.52 -15.85 -9.44
C ILE A 44 -4.25 -16.73 -8.24
N GLU A 45 -4.98 -17.82 -8.09
CA GLU A 45 -4.85 -18.73 -6.94
C GLU A 45 -3.46 -19.40 -6.93
N GLU A 46 -2.84 -19.62 -8.08
CA GLU A 46 -1.47 -20.08 -8.23
C GLU A 46 -0.42 -18.99 -7.94
N ASP A 47 -0.51 -17.75 -8.47
CA ASP A 47 0.39 -16.63 -8.08
C ASP A 47 0.27 -16.36 -6.58
N TYR A 48 -0.97 -16.36 -6.09
CA TYR A 48 -1.29 -16.15 -4.69
C TYR A 48 -0.75 -17.28 -3.81
N ASN A 49 -1.09 -18.54 -4.08
CA ASN A 49 -0.59 -19.67 -3.29
C ASN A 49 0.93 -19.82 -3.42
N SER A 50 1.54 -19.48 -4.55
CA SER A 50 3.00 -19.42 -4.72
C SER A 50 3.62 -18.32 -3.88
N TRP A 51 3.04 -17.11 -3.88
CA TRP A 51 3.50 -15.99 -3.06
C TRP A 51 3.27 -16.24 -1.57
N VAL A 52 2.15 -16.84 -1.17
CA VAL A 52 1.88 -17.25 0.23
C VAL A 52 2.84 -18.35 0.63
N SER A 53 3.01 -19.39 -0.18
CA SER A 53 3.95 -20.48 0.12
C SER A 53 5.37 -19.95 0.22
N TRP A 54 5.79 -19.04 -0.66
CA TRP A 54 7.09 -18.37 -0.57
C TRP A 54 7.21 -17.54 0.71
N ASN A 55 6.20 -16.75 1.10
CA ASN A 55 6.27 -15.94 2.32
C ASN A 55 6.23 -16.77 3.60
N VAL A 56 5.31 -17.73 3.68
CA VAL A 56 5.17 -18.65 4.81
C VAL A 56 6.41 -19.51 4.93
N ASN A 57 6.98 -20.01 3.83
CA ASN A 57 8.23 -20.77 3.86
C ASN A 57 9.42 -19.88 4.19
N ASN A 58 9.57 -18.69 3.61
CA ASN A 58 10.64 -17.74 3.95
C ASN A 58 10.58 -17.34 5.44
N HIS A 59 9.38 -17.04 5.97
CA HIS A 59 9.17 -16.77 7.40
C HIS A 59 9.45 -18.00 8.28
N ARG A 60 8.99 -19.20 7.88
CA ARG A 60 9.23 -20.46 8.60
C ARG A 60 10.71 -20.82 8.61
N THR A 61 11.40 -20.75 7.48
CA THR A 61 12.84 -20.99 7.34
C THR A 61 13.62 -20.00 8.19
N LYS A 62 13.32 -18.70 8.12
CA LYS A 62 13.95 -17.69 9.00
C LYS A 62 13.68 -17.95 10.48
N THR A 63 12.48 -18.41 10.85
CA THR A 63 12.14 -18.76 12.24
C THR A 63 12.84 -20.04 12.72
N ILE A 64 12.95 -21.07 11.89
CA ILE A 64 13.71 -22.30 12.20
C ILE A 64 15.22 -21.99 12.31
N MET A 65 15.77 -21.17 11.41
CA MET A 65 17.15 -20.71 11.48
C MET A 65 17.44 -19.98 12.80
N ARG A 66 16.48 -19.21 13.34
CA ARG A 66 16.59 -18.54 14.65
C ARG A 66 16.55 -19.54 15.82
N GLN A 67 15.72 -20.58 15.75
CA GLN A 67 15.67 -21.63 16.78
C GLN A 67 16.95 -22.47 16.82
N ASN A 68 17.48 -22.84 15.64
CA ASN A 68 18.67 -23.69 15.55
C ASN A 68 19.99 -22.96 15.86
N SER A 69 20.04 -21.63 15.79
CA SER A 69 21.25 -20.85 16.08
C SER A 69 21.46 -20.53 17.56
N GLY A 70 20.52 -20.92 18.46
CA GLY A 70 20.61 -20.66 19.90
C GLY A 70 20.54 -19.18 20.31
N THR A 71 20.41 -18.27 19.35
CA THR A 71 20.35 -16.82 19.56
C THR A 71 18.91 -16.37 19.85
N THR A 72 18.64 -15.92 21.07
CA THR A 72 17.34 -15.41 21.54
C THR A 72 17.01 -13.99 21.05
N GLY A 73 17.80 -13.44 20.11
CA GLY A 73 17.59 -12.11 19.52
C GLY A 73 17.15 -12.16 18.05
N ASN A 74 16.58 -11.05 17.57
CA ASN A 74 16.42 -10.84 16.13
C ASN A 74 17.81 -10.86 15.46
N ILE A 75 18.00 -11.69 14.43
CA ILE A 75 19.16 -11.58 13.54
C ILE A 75 18.92 -10.35 12.65
N LEU A 76 19.19 -9.18 13.22
CA LEU A 76 19.25 -7.91 12.50
C LEU A 76 20.30 -8.02 11.41
N ASP A 77 20.07 -7.34 10.28
CA ASP A 77 21.07 -7.18 9.23
C ASP A 77 22.40 -6.71 9.85
N HIS A 78 23.51 -7.41 9.59
CA HIS A 78 24.79 -7.12 10.23
C HIS A 78 25.23 -5.66 10.03
N LYS A 79 24.89 -5.03 8.90
CA LYS A 79 25.19 -3.61 8.66
C LYS A 79 24.37 -2.70 9.57
N LEU A 80 23.10 -3.02 9.80
CA LEU A 80 22.25 -2.31 10.75
C LEU A 80 22.77 -2.50 12.18
N MET A 81 23.08 -3.74 12.58
CA MET A 81 23.64 -4.03 13.91
C MET A 81 24.91 -3.20 14.17
N MET A 82 25.86 -3.17 13.24
CA MET A 82 27.06 -2.34 13.35
C MET A 82 26.75 -0.84 13.42
N ALA A 83 25.75 -0.37 12.66
CA ALA A 83 25.33 1.03 12.68
C ALA A 83 24.68 1.44 14.01
N GLU A 84 23.96 0.53 14.68
CA GLU A 84 23.32 0.79 15.97
C GLU A 84 24.31 0.80 17.16
N ILE A 85 25.50 0.19 17.07
CA ILE A 85 26.46 0.16 18.19
C ILE A 85 26.98 1.58 18.51
N ASN A 86 27.35 2.35 17.50
CA ASN A 86 28.03 3.64 17.65
C ASN A 86 27.16 4.81 17.14
N LYS A 87 25.94 4.95 17.68
CA LYS A 87 25.00 6.01 17.28
C LYS A 87 25.58 7.38 17.57
N THR A 88 25.43 8.32 16.64
CA THR A 88 25.79 9.74 16.80
C THR A 88 24.50 10.57 16.83
N ARG A 89 24.50 11.68 17.58
CA ARG A 89 23.41 12.64 17.64
C ARG A 89 23.85 14.00 17.10
N ILE A 90 22.93 14.67 16.42
CA ILE A 90 23.03 16.04 15.92
C ILE A 90 21.72 16.74 16.28
N THR A 91 21.77 17.97 16.74
CA THR A 91 20.61 18.78 17.11
C THR A 91 20.37 19.84 16.04
N VAL A 92 19.14 19.93 15.54
CA VAL A 92 18.73 20.95 14.56
C VAL A 92 17.72 21.89 15.22
N SER A 93 17.98 23.20 15.17
CA SER A 93 17.03 24.19 15.67
C SER A 93 17.15 25.54 14.99
N GLN A 94 16.02 26.09 14.57
CA GLN A 94 15.94 27.39 13.88
C GLN A 94 16.29 28.59 14.78
N ASP A 95 16.34 28.41 16.12
CA ASP A 95 16.65 29.46 17.10
C ASP A 95 18.15 29.59 17.42
N GLY A 96 19.02 28.79 16.79
CA GLY A 96 20.47 28.78 17.03
C GLY A 96 20.93 28.00 18.26
N THR A 97 20.05 27.30 18.97
CA THR A 97 20.39 26.47 20.15
C THR A 97 20.73 25.00 19.82
N GLY A 98 20.90 24.68 18.52
CA GLY A 98 21.32 23.37 18.03
C GLY A 98 22.73 23.41 17.41
N ASP A 99 23.19 22.25 16.92
CA ASP A 99 24.44 22.14 16.15
C ASP A 99 24.31 22.77 14.74
N PHE A 100 23.08 22.78 14.19
CA PHE A 100 22.74 23.38 12.89
C PHE A 100 21.38 24.08 12.94
N ASN A 101 21.21 25.08 12.07
CA ASN A 101 19.94 25.82 11.94
C ASN A 101 18.95 25.15 10.97
N THR A 102 19.48 24.39 9.99
CA THR A 102 18.67 23.71 8.96
C THR A 102 18.90 22.20 8.94
N ILE A 103 17.91 21.45 8.47
CA ILE A 103 18.00 20.00 8.31
C ILE A 103 18.97 19.65 7.18
N LYS A 104 19.05 20.47 6.13
CA LYS A 104 20.00 20.31 5.03
C LYS A 104 21.45 20.42 5.50
N GLU A 105 21.81 21.41 6.31
CA GLU A 105 23.19 21.53 6.84
C GLU A 105 23.57 20.32 7.71
N ALA A 106 22.65 19.88 8.57
CA ALA A 106 22.84 18.69 9.40
C ALA A 106 23.00 17.42 8.55
N LEU A 107 22.26 17.28 7.44
CA LEU A 107 22.45 16.20 6.47
C LEU A 107 23.77 16.32 5.69
N ASP A 108 24.20 17.53 5.35
CA ASP A 108 25.43 17.78 4.59
C ASP A 108 26.69 17.46 5.40
N SER A 109 26.66 17.64 6.73
CA SER A 109 27.76 17.21 7.62
C SER A 109 27.93 15.69 7.75
N ILE A 110 26.92 14.88 7.40
CA ILE A 110 27.03 13.41 7.41
C ILE A 110 27.93 12.96 6.25
N PRO A 111 29.01 12.20 6.52
CA PRO A 111 29.92 11.72 5.48
C PRO A 111 29.22 10.74 4.52
N LYS A 112 29.69 10.70 3.27
CA LYS A 112 29.29 9.68 2.31
C LYS A 112 29.74 8.29 2.77
N HIS A 113 28.99 7.27 2.37
CA HIS A 113 29.14 5.89 2.80
C HIS A 113 29.04 5.70 4.33
N ASN A 114 28.18 6.50 4.97
CA ASN A 114 27.94 6.45 6.42
C ASN A 114 27.68 5.01 6.92
N THR A 115 28.37 4.61 7.99
CA THR A 115 28.29 3.26 8.59
C THR A 115 27.68 3.25 9.99
N ARG A 116 27.29 4.41 10.53
CA ARG A 116 26.76 4.58 11.90
C ARG A 116 25.37 5.19 11.87
N ARG A 117 24.50 4.89 12.83
CA ARG A 117 23.22 5.61 12.92
C ARG A 117 23.46 7.06 13.31
N VAL A 118 23.03 7.99 12.48
CA VAL A 118 23.05 9.42 12.81
C VAL A 118 21.62 9.88 13.07
N ILE A 119 21.36 10.31 14.30
CA ILE A 119 20.05 10.77 14.78
C ILE A 119 20.06 12.30 14.79
N LEU A 120 19.30 12.92 13.89
CA LEU A 120 18.98 14.33 13.94
C LEU A 120 17.81 14.50 14.92
N ASN A 121 18.08 15.05 16.10
CA ASN A 121 17.05 15.54 17.01
C ASN A 121 16.61 16.91 16.47
N ILE A 122 15.39 17.01 15.95
CA ILE A 122 14.90 18.21 15.26
C ILE A 122 13.92 18.90 16.20
N LYS A 123 14.23 20.13 16.64
CA LYS A 123 13.37 20.93 17.52
C LYS A 123 12.11 21.43 16.79
N PRO A 124 11.03 21.76 17.52
CA PRO A 124 9.81 22.35 16.96
C PRO A 124 10.10 23.52 16.00
N GLY A 125 9.35 23.59 14.90
CA GLY A 125 9.56 24.59 13.86
C GLY A 125 9.04 24.17 12.48
N VAL A 126 8.99 25.14 11.55
CA VAL A 126 8.62 24.90 10.15
C VAL A 126 9.87 25.07 9.29
N TYR A 127 10.44 23.94 8.88
CA TYR A 127 11.60 23.84 8.03
C TYR A 127 11.15 23.87 6.57
N ARG A 128 11.14 25.06 5.97
CA ARG A 128 10.77 25.26 4.56
C ARG A 128 11.92 24.87 3.63
N GLU A 129 12.25 23.58 3.63
CA GLU A 129 13.40 23.00 2.94
C GLU A 129 12.97 21.89 1.99
N LYS A 130 13.63 21.80 0.82
CA LYS A 130 13.52 20.65 -0.08
C LYS A 130 14.64 19.66 0.20
N ILE A 131 14.31 18.56 0.87
CA ILE A 131 15.27 17.61 1.42
C ILE A 131 15.52 16.43 0.46
N ASN A 132 16.78 16.04 0.31
CA ASN A 132 17.18 14.86 -0.46
C ASN A 132 18.23 14.04 0.31
N ILE A 133 17.80 12.94 0.92
CA ILE A 133 18.69 11.98 1.58
C ILE A 133 19.16 11.01 0.51
N THR A 134 20.42 11.15 0.10
CA THR A 134 21.03 10.40 -1.00
C THR A 134 21.41 8.98 -0.60
N LYS A 135 21.47 8.06 -1.56
CA LYS A 135 21.68 6.61 -1.32
C LYS A 135 23.00 6.31 -0.58
N ASP A 136 24.00 7.17 -0.72
CA ASP A 136 25.29 7.09 -0.05
C ASP A 136 25.26 7.56 1.42
N LYS A 137 24.12 8.03 1.96
CA LYS A 137 23.95 8.38 3.38
C LYS A 137 22.90 7.50 4.10
N PRO A 138 23.11 6.17 4.21
CA PRO A 138 22.20 5.28 4.94
C PRO A 138 22.23 5.53 6.46
N PHE A 139 21.32 4.88 7.19
CA PHE A 139 21.23 4.94 8.66
C PHE A 139 20.97 6.34 9.26
N VAL A 140 20.29 7.22 8.51
CA VAL A 140 19.82 8.51 9.04
C VAL A 140 18.51 8.31 9.80
N THR A 141 18.37 8.98 10.95
CA THR A 141 17.11 9.08 11.69
C THR A 141 16.73 10.54 11.88
N PHE A 142 15.48 10.90 11.54
CA PHE A 142 14.85 12.13 12.00
C PHE A 142 14.03 11.82 13.26
N LEU A 143 14.34 12.49 14.35
CA LEU A 143 13.64 12.38 15.63
C LEU A 143 13.10 13.76 15.99
N GLY A 144 11.80 13.95 15.81
CA GLY A 144 11.13 15.18 16.21
C GLY A 144 11.00 15.28 17.74
N ASP A 145 11.49 16.39 18.28
CA ASP A 145 11.20 16.83 19.64
C ASP A 145 9.86 17.59 19.62
N SER A 146 8.96 17.24 20.54
CA SER A 146 7.68 17.93 20.72
C SER A 146 7.80 19.21 21.56
N GLY A 147 8.94 19.39 22.23
CA GLY A 147 9.15 20.41 23.24
C GLY A 147 8.12 20.35 24.37
N SER A 148 7.93 21.48 25.05
CA SER A 148 6.84 21.69 26.02
C SER A 148 5.49 22.02 25.39
N GLY A 149 5.46 22.37 24.09
CA GLY A 149 4.26 22.85 23.38
C GLY A 149 3.47 21.79 22.61
N ASN A 150 3.93 20.52 22.57
CA ASN A 150 3.39 19.46 21.71
C ASN A 150 3.45 19.76 20.19
N GLU A 151 4.26 20.72 19.76
CA GLU A 151 4.42 21.07 18.35
C GLU A 151 5.55 20.24 17.70
N LEU A 152 5.17 19.29 16.86
CA LEU A 152 6.14 18.49 16.11
C LEU A 152 6.76 19.28 14.94
N PRO A 153 8.07 19.15 14.67
CA PRO A 153 8.73 19.79 13.53
C PRO A 153 8.11 19.38 12.20
N THR A 154 7.95 20.37 11.33
CA THR A 154 7.33 20.22 10.01
C THR A 154 8.32 20.54 8.90
N ILE A 155 8.62 19.56 8.03
CA ILE A 155 9.35 19.82 6.79
C ILE A 155 8.35 20.11 5.68
N SER A 156 8.50 21.24 4.97
CA SER A 156 7.55 21.66 3.94
C SER A 156 8.21 22.21 2.67
N TRP A 157 7.65 21.85 1.52
CA TRP A 157 7.91 22.49 0.23
C TRP A 157 6.60 22.60 -0.57
N ASN A 158 6.64 23.15 -1.79
CA ASN A 158 5.43 23.45 -2.57
C ASN A 158 5.56 23.22 -4.09
N ASP A 159 6.40 22.26 -4.51
CA ASP A 159 6.50 21.89 -5.93
C ASP A 159 5.30 21.01 -6.35
N LYS A 160 4.80 21.24 -7.56
CA LYS A 160 3.85 20.33 -8.25
C LYS A 160 4.27 20.07 -9.70
N LYS A 161 3.72 19.01 -10.28
CA LYS A 161 4.13 18.49 -11.60
C LYS A 161 3.98 19.55 -12.71
N SER A 162 2.88 20.32 -12.69
CA SER A 162 2.64 21.43 -13.62
C SER A 162 3.64 22.59 -13.51
N SER A 163 4.41 22.70 -12.42
CA SER A 163 5.34 23.79 -12.16
C SER A 163 6.83 23.39 -12.28
N GLY A 164 7.17 22.10 -12.38
CA GLY A 164 8.57 21.66 -12.24
C GLY A 164 8.95 20.29 -12.83
N GLY A 165 8.10 19.67 -13.66
CA GLY A 165 8.46 18.47 -14.43
C GLY A 165 7.82 17.17 -13.93
N LYS A 166 8.63 16.15 -13.59
CA LYS A 166 8.10 14.80 -13.24
C LYS A 166 7.64 14.75 -11.77
N THR A 167 6.51 14.08 -11.49
CA THR A 167 5.99 13.81 -10.13
C THR A 167 7.08 13.39 -9.12
N LEU A 168 8.00 12.51 -9.52
CA LEU A 168 9.07 12.02 -8.63
C LEU A 168 10.03 13.11 -8.11
N ASN A 169 10.03 14.29 -8.73
CA ASN A 169 10.83 15.46 -8.37
C ASN A 169 10.05 16.48 -7.53
N THR A 170 8.73 16.34 -7.37
CA THR A 170 7.90 17.30 -6.61
C THR A 170 7.93 17.04 -5.10
N ALA A 171 8.55 15.93 -4.70
CA ALA A 171 8.73 15.52 -3.31
C ALA A 171 9.44 16.60 -2.47
N SER A 172 8.77 17.02 -1.39
CA SER A 172 9.36 17.91 -0.37
C SER A 172 10.50 17.21 0.37
N VAL A 173 10.34 15.91 0.65
CA VAL A 173 11.41 15.05 1.18
C VAL A 173 11.60 13.82 0.29
N MET A 174 12.82 13.63 -0.22
CA MET A 174 13.24 12.48 -1.01
C MET A 174 14.16 11.57 -0.19
N ILE A 175 13.69 10.37 0.14
CA ILE A 175 14.40 9.40 0.96
C ILE A 175 14.90 8.28 0.04
N ASN A 176 16.15 8.39 -0.42
CA ASN A 176 16.78 7.38 -1.28
C ASN A 176 17.80 6.52 -0.52
N ALA A 177 18.00 6.80 0.76
CA ALA A 177 18.92 6.13 1.67
C ALA A 177 18.27 4.92 2.35
N ASP A 178 19.00 3.80 2.41
CA ASP A 178 18.54 2.61 3.12
C ASP A 178 18.59 2.83 4.64
N TYR A 179 17.73 2.13 5.40
CA TYR A 179 17.65 2.20 6.86
C TYR A 179 17.30 3.58 7.43
N PHE A 180 16.56 4.39 6.66
CA PHE A 180 16.01 5.65 7.16
C PHE A 180 14.93 5.41 8.22
N VAL A 181 14.90 6.24 9.27
CA VAL A 181 13.81 6.24 10.25
C VAL A 181 13.31 7.66 10.48
N ALA A 182 11.99 7.89 10.51
CA ALA A 182 11.41 9.11 11.04
C ALA A 182 10.52 8.79 12.25
N ILE A 183 10.63 9.60 13.30
CA ILE A 183 9.83 9.52 14.52
C ILE A 183 9.32 10.93 14.82
N ASN A 184 8.02 11.09 15.11
CA ASN A 184 7.43 12.37 15.52
C ASN A 184 7.65 13.52 14.51
N MET A 185 7.61 13.25 13.21
CA MET A 185 7.81 14.25 12.16
C MET A 185 6.52 14.58 11.41
N LYS A 186 6.32 15.85 11.05
CA LYS A 186 5.33 16.27 10.05
C LYS A 186 6.03 16.53 8.71
N PHE A 187 5.44 16.05 7.62
CA PHE A 187 5.91 16.26 6.25
C PHE A 187 4.76 16.83 5.42
N ALA A 188 4.98 17.93 4.71
CA ALA A 188 3.94 18.59 3.94
C ALA A 188 4.40 18.97 2.54
N ASN A 189 3.53 18.80 1.54
CA ASN A 189 3.59 19.57 0.30
C ASN A 189 2.43 20.57 0.29
N THR A 190 2.76 21.86 0.22
CA THR A 190 1.84 23.00 0.28
C THR A 190 1.61 23.65 -1.08
N ALA A 191 1.86 22.93 -2.18
CA ALA A 191 1.50 23.38 -3.52
C ALA A 191 -0.02 23.63 -3.62
N HIS A 192 -0.41 24.72 -4.26
CA HIS A 192 -1.82 24.99 -4.57
C HIS A 192 -2.40 23.84 -5.40
N TYR A 193 -3.46 23.23 -4.90
CA TYR A 193 -4.18 22.13 -5.55
C TYR A 193 -5.51 22.61 -6.13
N GLU A 194 -5.82 22.20 -7.36
CA GLU A 194 -7.14 22.43 -7.96
C GLU A 194 -7.76 21.14 -8.49
N SER A 195 -8.89 20.75 -7.90
CA SER A 195 -9.56 19.49 -8.16
C SER A 195 -9.91 19.29 -9.64
N GLY A 196 -9.46 18.17 -10.22
CA GLY A 196 -9.70 17.81 -11.62
C GLY A 196 -8.75 18.44 -12.65
N LYS A 197 -7.82 19.32 -12.27
CA LYS A 197 -6.81 19.82 -13.21
C LYS A 197 -5.68 18.81 -13.47
N LYS A 198 -5.13 18.85 -14.68
CA LYS A 198 -3.97 18.03 -15.07
C LYS A 198 -2.69 18.62 -14.47
N GLY A 199 -1.86 17.80 -13.84
CA GLY A 199 -0.54 18.20 -13.34
C GLY A 199 -0.48 18.59 -11.87
N GLU A 200 -1.53 18.29 -11.09
CA GLU A 200 -1.65 18.66 -9.69
C GLU A 200 -0.94 17.71 -8.71
N GLN A 201 -0.18 16.73 -9.21
CA GLN A 201 0.63 15.82 -8.39
C GLN A 201 1.70 16.58 -7.60
N ALA A 202 1.63 16.51 -6.26
CA ALA A 202 2.43 17.30 -5.32
C ALA A 202 2.84 16.44 -4.11
N VAL A 203 3.99 15.78 -4.21
CA VAL A 203 4.43 14.77 -3.23
C VAL A 203 4.97 15.43 -1.96
N ALA A 204 4.51 15.00 -0.78
CA ALA A 204 5.12 15.38 0.50
C ALA A 204 6.39 14.57 0.73
N VAL A 205 6.30 13.24 0.66
CA VAL A 205 7.43 12.33 0.87
C VAL A 205 7.50 11.30 -0.25
N ARG A 206 8.70 11.12 -0.84
CA ARG A 206 9.02 9.99 -1.72
C ARG A 206 10.01 9.06 -1.04
N VAL A 207 9.62 7.79 -0.84
CA VAL A 207 10.46 6.76 -0.22
C VAL A 207 10.97 5.78 -1.27
N SER A 208 12.29 5.62 -1.37
CA SER A 208 12.95 4.81 -2.42
C SER A 208 14.20 4.08 -1.94
N GLY A 209 14.70 4.40 -0.74
CA GLY A 209 15.70 3.62 -0.02
C GLY A 209 15.02 2.50 0.76
N ASN A 210 15.67 1.33 0.81
CA ASN A 210 15.10 0.11 1.36
C ASN A 210 15.09 0.13 2.90
N LYS A 211 14.16 -0.60 3.52
CA LYS A 211 14.09 -0.78 4.98
C LYS A 211 13.91 0.55 5.72
N ALA A 212 12.92 1.35 5.30
CA ALA A 212 12.60 2.65 5.89
C ALA A 212 11.38 2.58 6.82
N ALA A 213 11.47 3.19 8.02
CA ALA A 213 10.40 3.16 9.01
C ALA A 213 9.91 4.55 9.43
N PHE A 214 8.62 4.68 9.71
CA PHE A 214 7.96 5.92 10.13
C PHE A 214 7.07 5.63 11.35
N TYR A 215 7.27 6.39 12.42
CA TYR A 215 6.57 6.21 13.70
C TYR A 215 5.96 7.53 14.16
N ASN A 216 4.63 7.57 14.38
CA ASN A 216 3.95 8.78 14.82
C ASN A 216 4.23 10.00 13.90
N CYS A 217 4.29 9.75 12.59
CA CYS A 217 4.55 10.77 11.57
C CYS A 217 3.25 11.20 10.89
N SER A 218 3.19 12.45 10.43
CA SER A 218 2.05 12.97 9.66
C SER A 218 2.48 13.39 8.25
N PHE A 219 1.68 13.07 7.24
CA PHE A 219 1.94 13.36 5.84
C PHE A 219 0.77 14.19 5.26
N TYR A 220 1.03 15.42 4.85
CA TYR A 220 0.03 16.37 4.38
C TYR A 220 0.24 16.72 2.90
N GLY A 221 -0.82 16.64 2.12
CA GLY A 221 -0.85 16.99 0.71
C GLY A 221 -2.24 16.80 0.11
N HIS A 222 -2.30 16.75 -1.21
CA HIS A 222 -3.53 16.52 -1.98
C HIS A 222 -3.35 15.30 -2.90
N GLN A 223 -2.90 15.51 -4.14
CA GLN A 223 -2.62 14.41 -5.07
C GLN A 223 -1.19 13.88 -4.91
N ASP A 224 -1.04 12.56 -4.84
CA ASP A 224 0.23 11.82 -4.69
C ASP A 224 1.00 12.13 -3.38
N THR A 225 0.33 12.46 -2.26
CA THR A 225 0.97 12.88 -0.98
C THR A 225 2.15 12.01 -0.55
N LEU A 226 1.97 10.69 -0.46
CA LEU A 226 3.00 9.72 -0.09
C LEU A 226 3.35 8.86 -1.30
N TYR A 227 4.45 9.17 -1.97
CA TYR A 227 4.99 8.34 -3.04
C TYR A 227 5.89 7.26 -2.43
N ASP A 228 5.25 6.21 -1.95
CA ASP A 228 5.86 4.94 -1.54
C ASP A 228 6.40 4.17 -2.77
N HIS A 229 7.48 4.70 -3.32
CA HIS A 229 7.96 4.34 -4.65
C HIS A 229 8.50 2.91 -4.70
N LYS A 230 9.44 2.52 -3.83
CA LYS A 230 10.00 1.15 -3.79
C LYS A 230 10.78 0.88 -2.50
N GLY A 231 10.77 -0.37 -2.04
CA GLY A 231 11.51 -0.83 -0.85
C GLY A 231 10.64 -1.67 0.08
N LEU A 232 11.23 -2.18 1.16
CA LEU A 232 10.52 -2.68 2.35
C LEU A 232 10.28 -1.49 3.28
N HIS A 233 9.01 -1.13 3.57
CA HIS A 233 8.71 0.01 4.44
C HIS A 233 7.71 -0.31 5.54
N TYR A 234 7.80 0.39 6.66
CA TYR A 234 6.88 0.24 7.80
C TYR A 234 6.41 1.60 8.29
N PHE A 235 5.10 1.79 8.34
CA PHE A 235 4.46 3.01 8.84
C PHE A 235 3.60 2.60 10.04
N LYS A 236 3.86 3.19 11.21
CA LYS A 236 3.16 2.86 12.46
C LYS A 236 2.61 4.12 13.12
N ASN A 237 1.34 4.08 13.52
CA ASN A 237 0.65 5.21 14.15
C ASN A 237 0.76 6.51 13.32
N CYS A 238 0.75 6.42 11.97
CA CYS A 238 0.94 7.58 11.10
C CYS A 238 -0.40 8.16 10.61
N PHE A 239 -0.46 9.47 10.42
CA PHE A 239 -1.57 10.18 9.79
C PHE A 239 -1.21 10.53 8.34
N ILE A 240 -2.04 10.15 7.36
CA ILE A 240 -1.76 10.36 5.94
C ILE A 240 -2.97 11.03 5.29
N GLN A 241 -2.79 12.26 4.80
CA GLN A 241 -3.86 13.08 4.23
C GLN A 241 -3.73 13.24 2.70
N GLY A 242 -4.84 13.16 1.97
CA GLY A 242 -4.87 13.59 0.57
C GLY A 242 -6.17 13.29 -0.17
N SER A 243 -6.18 13.56 -1.47
CA SER A 243 -7.37 13.45 -2.33
C SER A 243 -7.26 12.30 -3.33
N VAL A 244 -6.37 12.41 -4.31
CA VAL A 244 -6.20 11.46 -5.41
C VAL A 244 -4.87 10.72 -5.27
N ASP A 245 -4.91 9.39 -5.35
CA ASP A 245 -3.74 8.52 -5.34
C ASP A 245 -2.78 8.80 -4.16
N PHE A 246 -3.32 9.20 -3.00
CA PHE A 246 -2.49 9.86 -1.97
C PHE A 246 -1.50 8.93 -1.26
N ILE A 247 -1.62 7.61 -1.45
CA ILE A 247 -0.56 6.62 -1.25
C ILE A 247 -0.30 5.88 -2.56
N CYS A 248 0.82 6.15 -3.23
CA CYS A 248 1.10 5.57 -4.56
C CYS A 248 2.51 4.98 -4.69
N GLY A 249 2.68 4.06 -5.64
CA GLY A 249 3.98 3.47 -5.98
C GLY A 249 4.01 1.93 -5.89
N HIS A 250 5.20 1.34 -5.74
CA HIS A 250 5.39 -0.12 -5.72
C HIS A 250 6.28 -0.59 -4.56
N GLY A 251 6.23 0.11 -3.42
CA GLY A 251 6.72 -0.39 -2.14
C GLY A 251 6.11 -1.75 -1.74
N ARG A 252 6.80 -2.45 -0.84
CA ARG A 252 6.28 -3.59 -0.08
C ARG A 252 6.15 -3.11 1.36
N SER A 253 4.95 -2.68 1.72
CA SER A 253 4.79 -1.75 2.84
C SER A 253 3.63 -2.13 3.75
N LEU A 254 3.92 -2.16 5.06
CA LEU A 254 2.93 -2.37 6.10
C LEU A 254 2.63 -1.04 6.77
N TYR A 255 1.36 -0.64 6.71
CA TYR A 255 0.78 0.47 7.43
C TYR A 255 -0.01 -0.11 8.60
N GLU A 256 0.44 0.13 9.82
CA GLU A 256 -0.17 -0.40 11.04
C GLU A 256 -0.68 0.74 11.93
N LYS A 257 -1.95 0.69 12.32
CA LYS A 257 -2.60 1.70 13.17
C LYS A 257 -2.52 3.12 12.59
N CYS A 258 -2.52 3.24 11.27
CA CYS A 258 -2.47 4.53 10.57
C CYS A 258 -3.88 5.07 10.30
N GLU A 259 -4.03 6.39 10.25
CA GLU A 259 -5.22 7.05 9.71
C GLU A 259 -4.95 7.49 8.27
N LEU A 260 -5.86 7.10 7.36
CA LEU A 260 -5.89 7.54 5.97
C LEU A 260 -7.06 8.52 5.83
N HIS A 261 -6.74 9.82 5.87
CA HIS A 261 -7.70 10.90 5.94
C HIS A 261 -7.91 11.54 4.56
N SER A 262 -9.04 11.31 3.94
CA SER A 262 -9.32 11.91 2.63
C SER A 262 -9.73 13.37 2.75
N THR A 263 -9.16 14.22 1.89
CA THR A 263 -9.59 15.60 1.64
C THR A 263 -10.10 15.77 0.20
N ALA A 264 -10.70 14.71 -0.36
CA ALA A 264 -11.33 14.79 -1.67
C ALA A 264 -12.60 15.66 -1.61
N GLU A 265 -12.74 16.56 -2.57
CA GLU A 265 -13.95 17.39 -2.75
C GLU A 265 -15.10 16.62 -3.43
N LYS A 266 -14.74 15.67 -4.32
CA LYS A 266 -15.68 14.89 -5.14
C LYS A 266 -15.34 13.41 -5.06
N VAL A 267 -14.35 12.98 -5.85
CA VAL A 267 -13.87 11.59 -5.89
C VAL A 267 -12.39 11.56 -5.52
N GLY A 268 -12.03 10.68 -4.59
CA GLY A 268 -10.67 10.42 -4.17
C GLY A 268 -10.29 8.95 -4.29
N TYR A 269 -8.99 8.67 -4.21
CA TYR A 269 -8.43 7.32 -4.22
C TYR A 269 -7.37 7.24 -3.13
N ALA A 270 -7.58 6.37 -2.13
CA ALA A 270 -6.65 6.24 -1.02
C ALA A 270 -5.31 5.61 -1.48
N THR A 271 -5.36 4.67 -2.42
CA THR A 271 -4.17 3.97 -2.92
C THR A 271 -4.11 3.86 -4.44
N ALA A 272 -2.90 3.95 -4.99
CA ALA A 272 -2.59 3.66 -6.40
C ALA A 272 -1.31 2.80 -6.49
N GLN A 273 -1.46 1.49 -6.34
CA GLN A 273 -0.33 0.56 -6.27
C GLN A 273 0.09 0.07 -7.67
N ARG A 274 1.40 -0.02 -7.90
CA ARG A 274 2.04 -0.13 -9.23
C ARG A 274 2.85 -1.42 -9.43
N ARG A 275 2.50 -2.51 -8.75
CA ARG A 275 3.03 -3.86 -9.02
C ARG A 275 2.69 -4.21 -10.47
N SER A 276 3.70 -4.34 -11.32
CA SER A 276 3.54 -4.47 -12.78
C SER A 276 3.80 -5.89 -13.30
N LYS A 277 4.28 -6.80 -12.45
CA LYS A 277 4.54 -8.21 -12.79
C LYS A 277 4.26 -9.12 -11.59
N ALA A 278 3.81 -10.35 -11.85
CA ALA A 278 3.60 -11.38 -10.83
C ALA A 278 4.82 -11.58 -9.92
N SER A 279 6.02 -11.69 -10.50
CA SER A 279 7.29 -11.92 -9.78
C SER A 279 7.70 -10.79 -8.81
N MET A 280 7.06 -9.62 -8.86
CA MET A 280 7.30 -8.57 -7.87
C MET A 280 6.57 -8.89 -6.56
N ILE A 281 7.31 -8.97 -5.45
CA ILE A 281 6.76 -9.21 -4.11
C ILE A 281 6.11 -7.95 -3.47
N SER A 282 5.99 -6.85 -4.20
CA SER A 282 5.44 -5.57 -3.71
C SER A 282 3.94 -5.61 -3.39
N GLY A 283 3.45 -4.61 -2.65
CA GLY A 283 2.09 -4.56 -2.15
C GLY A 283 1.95 -3.65 -0.94
N PHE A 284 0.79 -3.02 -0.80
CA PHE A 284 0.44 -2.26 0.39
C PHE A 284 -0.49 -3.10 1.29
N SER A 285 -0.16 -3.21 2.57
CA SER A 285 -0.99 -3.84 3.58
C SER A 285 -1.34 -2.81 4.66
N PHE A 286 -2.62 -2.68 4.97
CA PHE A 286 -3.16 -1.77 5.98
C PHE A 286 -3.79 -2.62 7.09
N LYS A 287 -3.29 -2.47 8.32
CA LYS A 287 -3.67 -3.27 9.49
C LYS A 287 -4.08 -2.36 10.66
N ASP A 288 -5.25 -2.63 11.25
CA ASP A 288 -5.80 -1.88 12.38
C ASP A 288 -5.91 -0.36 12.08
N CYS A 289 -6.08 0.01 10.81
CA CYS A 289 -6.09 1.40 10.34
C CYS A 289 -7.48 2.05 10.46
N LEU A 290 -7.54 3.37 10.27
CA LEU A 290 -8.75 4.14 10.08
C LEU A 290 -8.77 4.72 8.66
N VAL A 291 -9.95 4.74 8.02
CA VAL A 291 -10.20 5.46 6.75
C VAL A 291 -11.34 6.46 7.01
N THR A 292 -11.02 7.75 6.92
CA THR A 292 -11.79 8.89 7.44
C THR A 292 -11.73 10.09 6.48
N GLY A 293 -12.48 11.16 6.74
CA GLY A 293 -12.35 12.44 6.03
C GLY A 293 -13.58 12.84 5.20
N SER A 294 -13.36 13.35 4.00
CA SER A 294 -14.39 13.93 3.11
C SER A 294 -14.45 13.33 1.71
N GLY A 295 -15.56 13.60 1.01
CA GLY A 295 -15.77 13.21 -0.39
C GLY A 295 -16.21 11.75 -0.55
N SER A 296 -16.24 11.30 -1.81
CA SER A 296 -16.43 9.90 -2.18
C SER A 296 -15.06 9.24 -2.40
N LEU A 297 -14.75 8.22 -1.62
CA LEU A 297 -13.42 7.61 -1.58
C LEU A 297 -13.44 6.16 -2.09
N TYR A 298 -12.62 5.87 -3.09
CA TYR A 298 -12.18 4.51 -3.39
C TYR A 298 -11.01 4.12 -2.47
N LEU A 299 -11.01 2.90 -1.95
CA LEU A 299 -9.88 2.30 -1.22
C LEU A 299 -8.62 2.20 -2.09
N GLY A 300 -8.80 2.06 -3.41
CA GLY A 300 -7.70 2.21 -4.36
C GLY A 300 -8.08 1.97 -5.82
N ARG A 301 -7.14 2.33 -6.70
CA ARG A 301 -7.20 2.06 -8.15
C ARG A 301 -5.93 1.45 -8.72
N ALA A 302 -6.06 0.64 -9.76
CA ALA A 302 -5.00 -0.23 -10.25
C ALA A 302 -4.00 0.45 -11.22
N TRP A 303 -2.99 1.11 -10.66
CA TRP A 303 -1.91 1.71 -11.46
C TRP A 303 -1.01 0.68 -12.15
N GLY A 304 -0.76 -0.46 -11.50
CA GLY A 304 -0.02 -1.59 -12.06
C GLY A 304 -0.93 -2.75 -12.46
N ASP A 305 -0.57 -3.47 -13.53
CA ASP A 305 -1.37 -4.59 -14.05
C ASP A 305 -1.48 -5.79 -13.09
N TYR A 306 -0.63 -5.84 -12.06
CA TYR A 306 -0.65 -6.83 -10.97
C TYR A 306 -0.82 -6.16 -9.60
N SER A 307 -1.47 -4.98 -9.57
CA SER A 307 -1.68 -4.15 -8.36
C SER A 307 -2.20 -4.97 -7.19
N ARG A 308 -1.65 -4.73 -6.00
CA ARG A 308 -1.96 -5.48 -4.77
C ARG A 308 -2.08 -4.56 -3.56
N VAL A 309 -3.26 -4.57 -2.95
CA VAL A 309 -3.61 -3.78 -1.75
C VAL A 309 -4.52 -4.62 -0.86
N VAL A 310 -4.24 -4.64 0.45
CA VAL A 310 -5.04 -5.39 1.44
C VAL A 310 -5.36 -4.47 2.61
N PHE A 311 -6.64 -4.42 3.00
CA PHE A 311 -7.09 -3.82 4.25
C PHE A 311 -7.53 -4.93 5.22
N SER A 312 -7.06 -4.85 6.47
CA SER A 312 -7.27 -5.84 7.52
C SER A 312 -7.59 -5.15 8.84
N TYR A 313 -8.69 -5.55 9.49
CA TYR A 313 -9.18 -4.95 10.74
C TYR A 313 -9.30 -3.41 10.70
N THR A 314 -9.49 -2.86 9.49
CA THR A 314 -9.54 -1.42 9.26
C THR A 314 -10.96 -0.91 9.46
N PHE A 315 -11.12 0.20 10.18
CA PHE A 315 -12.38 0.93 10.24
C PHE A 315 -12.51 1.82 8.99
N MET A 316 -13.67 1.77 8.33
CA MET A 316 -14.00 2.51 7.12
C MET A 316 -15.24 3.36 7.38
N ASP A 317 -15.07 4.68 7.42
CA ASP A 317 -16.18 5.62 7.50
C ASP A 317 -16.98 5.68 6.17
N LYS A 318 -18.17 6.28 6.23
CA LYS A 318 -19.19 6.32 5.16
C LYS A 318 -18.74 7.00 3.86
N ILE A 319 -17.55 7.62 3.85
CA ILE A 319 -16.93 8.16 2.64
C ILE A 319 -16.47 7.05 1.69
N VAL A 320 -16.20 5.83 2.19
CA VAL A 320 -15.82 4.69 1.34
C VAL A 320 -17.05 4.23 0.56
N ILE A 321 -17.07 4.53 -0.73
CA ILE A 321 -18.23 4.29 -1.58
C ILE A 321 -18.49 2.81 -1.83
N PRO A 322 -19.73 2.41 -2.19
CA PRO A 322 -20.08 0.99 -2.29
C PRO A 322 -19.18 0.16 -3.20
N PRO A 323 -18.78 0.60 -4.43
CA PRO A 323 -17.83 -0.13 -5.27
C PRO A 323 -16.50 -0.47 -4.57
N GLY A 324 -16.01 0.44 -3.71
CA GLY A 324 -14.79 0.32 -2.91
C GLY A 324 -13.50 0.40 -3.71
N TRP A 325 -13.45 -0.12 -4.93
CA TRP A 325 -12.24 -0.26 -5.73
C TRP A 325 -12.48 0.07 -7.21
N GLU A 326 -11.40 0.42 -7.90
CA GLU A 326 -11.39 0.77 -9.33
C GLU A 326 -10.23 0.03 -10.03
N ASP A 327 -10.43 -0.35 -11.29
CA ASP A 327 -9.45 -1.06 -12.12
C ASP A 327 -8.85 -0.21 -13.25
N ASP A 328 -9.35 1.01 -13.46
CA ASP A 328 -8.83 1.99 -14.43
C ASP A 328 -8.09 3.16 -13.72
N MET A 329 -7.09 3.75 -14.39
CA MET A 329 -6.47 5.02 -13.99
C MET A 329 -7.20 6.26 -14.54
N GLY A 330 -8.31 6.06 -15.26
CA GLY A 330 -9.04 7.07 -16.01
C GLY A 330 -8.49 7.25 -17.43
N ASP A 331 -7.88 6.22 -18.00
CA ASP A 331 -7.34 6.20 -19.38
C ASP A 331 -8.10 5.24 -20.32
N GLY A 332 -9.11 4.52 -19.82
CA GLY A 332 -9.91 3.57 -20.60
C GLY A 332 -9.29 2.17 -20.66
N HIS A 333 -8.29 1.88 -19.80
CA HIS A 333 -7.56 0.61 -19.79
C HIS A 333 -7.70 -0.13 -18.45
N SER A 334 -8.94 -0.52 -18.13
CA SER A 334 -9.29 -1.47 -17.06
C SER A 334 -8.32 -2.64 -16.97
N LYS A 335 -7.79 -2.89 -15.76
CA LYS A 335 -6.89 -4.02 -15.53
C LYS A 335 -7.63 -5.35 -15.59
N ASN A 336 -6.92 -6.38 -16.05
CA ASN A 336 -7.42 -7.74 -15.96
C ASN A 336 -7.57 -8.13 -14.46
N HIS A 337 -8.81 -8.38 -14.05
CA HIS A 337 -9.19 -8.82 -12.71
C HIS A 337 -8.46 -10.09 -12.27
N SER A 338 -8.01 -10.93 -13.22
CA SER A 338 -7.21 -12.13 -12.96
C SER A 338 -5.74 -11.85 -12.61
N LYS A 339 -5.34 -10.60 -12.36
CA LYS A 339 -3.95 -10.21 -12.06
C LYS A 339 -3.80 -9.26 -10.88
N ILE A 340 -4.82 -8.45 -10.60
CA ILE A 340 -4.88 -7.58 -9.43
C ILE A 340 -5.34 -8.35 -8.18
N PHE A 341 -4.87 -7.94 -7.01
CA PHE A 341 -5.22 -8.54 -5.72
C PHE A 341 -5.66 -7.44 -4.75
N TYR A 342 -6.96 -7.13 -4.74
CA TYR A 342 -7.57 -6.23 -3.77
C TYR A 342 -8.44 -7.02 -2.80
N GLY A 343 -8.14 -6.89 -1.50
CA GLY A 343 -8.75 -7.70 -0.45
C GLY A 343 -9.14 -6.91 0.79
N GLU A 344 -10.32 -7.21 1.33
CA GLU A 344 -10.80 -6.75 2.63
C GLU A 344 -10.90 -7.94 3.60
N TYR A 345 -10.38 -7.78 4.82
CA TYR A 345 -10.42 -8.79 5.88
C TYR A 345 -10.90 -8.17 7.20
N LYS A 346 -12.04 -8.64 7.72
CA LYS A 346 -12.61 -8.23 9.01
C LYS A 346 -12.60 -6.70 9.24
N CYS A 347 -12.81 -5.93 8.18
CA CYS A 347 -12.94 -4.47 8.21
C CYS A 347 -14.32 -4.08 8.73
N THR A 348 -14.44 -2.92 9.37
CA THR A 348 -15.64 -2.50 10.11
C THR A 348 -16.01 -1.05 9.77
N GLY A 349 -17.16 -0.57 10.26
CA GLY A 349 -17.64 0.80 10.02
C GLY A 349 -18.60 0.90 8.84
N PRO A 350 -19.29 2.05 8.69
CA PRO A 350 -20.40 2.21 7.75
C PRO A 350 -20.00 2.12 6.27
N GLY A 351 -18.75 2.39 5.91
CA GLY A 351 -18.22 2.23 4.55
C GLY A 351 -17.60 0.86 4.27
N SER A 352 -17.56 -0.05 5.25
CA SER A 352 -16.98 -1.39 5.09
C SER A 352 -17.90 -2.33 4.31
N ARG A 353 -17.33 -3.36 3.68
CA ARG A 353 -18.08 -4.36 2.92
C ARG A 353 -19.18 -5.08 3.70
N SER A 354 -19.08 -5.24 5.02
CA SER A 354 -20.15 -5.85 5.82
C SER A 354 -21.40 -4.98 5.92
N ASN A 355 -21.29 -3.69 5.60
CA ASN A 355 -22.32 -2.68 5.81
C ASN A 355 -22.85 -2.07 4.51
N VAL A 356 -22.23 -2.36 3.35
CA VAL A 356 -22.64 -1.84 2.04
C VAL A 356 -22.82 -2.94 1.00
N THR A 357 -23.85 -2.81 0.16
CA THR A 357 -24.06 -3.65 -1.02
C THR A 357 -23.39 -3.01 -2.24
N GLY A 358 -22.84 -3.81 -3.16
CA GLY A 358 -22.30 -3.30 -4.43
C GLY A 358 -20.79 -3.03 -4.47
N ARG A 359 -19.98 -3.64 -3.59
CA ARG A 359 -18.54 -3.81 -3.84
C ARG A 359 -18.31 -4.48 -5.19
N VAL A 360 -17.29 -4.05 -5.93
CA VAL A 360 -16.97 -4.63 -7.24
C VAL A 360 -16.79 -6.16 -7.14
N PRO A 361 -17.39 -6.98 -8.02
CA PRO A 361 -17.45 -8.43 -7.83
C PRO A 361 -16.08 -9.12 -7.76
N TRP A 362 -15.06 -8.54 -8.40
CA TRP A 362 -13.68 -9.05 -8.42
C TRP A 362 -12.87 -8.73 -7.15
N SER A 363 -13.36 -7.86 -6.26
CA SER A 363 -12.70 -7.56 -4.98
C SER A 363 -12.93 -8.68 -3.96
N ARG A 364 -11.87 -9.10 -3.27
CA ARG A 364 -11.84 -10.33 -2.47
C ARG A 364 -12.24 -10.09 -1.02
N VAL A 365 -13.01 -11.03 -0.48
CA VAL A 365 -13.17 -11.19 0.98
C VAL A 365 -12.17 -12.25 1.41
N LEU A 366 -11.19 -11.88 2.23
CA LEU A 366 -10.14 -12.82 2.62
C LEU A 366 -10.59 -13.68 3.80
N THR A 367 -10.22 -14.96 3.78
CA THR A 367 -10.26 -15.84 4.95
C THR A 367 -9.10 -15.56 5.91
N ASP A 368 -9.17 -16.09 7.14
CA ASP A 368 -8.09 -16.00 8.14
C ASP A 368 -6.75 -16.56 7.60
N LYS A 369 -6.79 -17.63 6.80
CA LYS A 369 -5.62 -18.20 6.12
C LYS A 369 -5.05 -17.22 5.10
N GLU A 370 -5.91 -16.56 4.33
CA GLU A 370 -5.50 -15.67 3.25
C GLU A 370 -4.97 -14.30 3.73
N ALA A 371 -5.52 -13.78 4.82
CA ALA A 371 -5.08 -12.53 5.40
C ALA A 371 -3.76 -12.66 6.18
N LYS A 372 -3.48 -13.85 6.75
CA LYS A 372 -2.30 -14.12 7.61
C LYS A 372 -0.96 -13.55 7.09
N PRO A 373 -0.59 -13.65 5.79
CA PRO A 373 0.68 -13.16 5.27
C PRO A 373 0.81 -11.63 5.17
N PHE A 374 -0.30 -10.89 5.34
CA PHE A 374 -0.35 -9.43 5.22
C PHE A 374 -0.42 -8.71 6.58
N ILE A 375 -0.82 -9.41 7.64
CA ILE A 375 -1.20 -8.82 8.94
C ILE A 375 -0.08 -8.84 10.01
N GLY A 376 1.18 -8.86 9.60
CA GLY A 376 2.31 -8.80 10.54
C GLY A 376 3.60 -8.29 9.91
N VAL A 377 4.57 -7.90 10.73
CA VAL A 377 5.84 -7.32 10.28
C VAL A 377 6.64 -8.22 9.33
N HIS A 378 6.42 -9.54 9.36
CA HIS A 378 6.93 -10.49 8.35
C HIS A 378 6.52 -10.12 6.92
N PHE A 379 5.38 -9.44 6.70
CA PHE A 379 4.98 -8.93 5.39
C PHE A 379 6.01 -7.95 4.81
N VAL A 380 6.85 -7.32 5.63
CA VAL A 380 7.96 -6.44 5.20
C VAL A 380 9.32 -6.95 5.68
N GLU A 381 9.40 -8.22 6.06
CA GLU A 381 10.59 -8.87 6.63
C GLU A 381 11.15 -8.14 7.87
N GLY A 382 10.26 -7.47 8.61
CA GLY A 382 10.59 -6.53 9.68
C GLY A 382 11.43 -7.12 10.81
N GLU A 383 11.34 -8.42 11.07
CA GLU A 383 12.17 -9.12 12.06
C GLU A 383 13.69 -9.07 11.74
N THR A 384 14.06 -8.66 10.52
CA THR A 384 15.45 -8.54 10.06
C THR A 384 16.00 -7.11 10.06
N TRP A 385 15.15 -6.09 10.28
CA TRP A 385 15.56 -4.69 10.13
C TRP A 385 14.81 -3.65 10.96
N LEU A 386 13.68 -3.99 11.59
CA LEU A 386 13.07 -3.17 12.61
C LEU A 386 13.79 -3.46 13.94
N SER A 387 14.40 -2.42 14.52
CA SER A 387 14.81 -2.44 15.92
C SER A 387 13.58 -2.40 16.82
N ASN A 388 13.54 -3.26 17.83
CA ASN A 388 12.53 -3.23 18.89
C ASN A 388 12.62 -1.95 19.74
#